data_AF-W1WI37-F1
#
_entry.id   AF-W1WI37-F1
#
_cell.length_a   1.000
_cell.length_b   1.000
_cell.length_c   1.000
_cell.angle_alpha   90.00
_cell.angle_beta   90.00
_cell.angle_gamma   90.00
#
_symmetry.space_group_name_H-M   'P 1'
#
loop_
_entity.id
_entity.type
_entity.pdbx_description
1 polymer ?
#
loop_
_entity_poly.entity_id
_entity_poly.type
_entity_poly.pdbx_seq_one_letter_code
_entity_poly.pdbx_strand_id
1 'polypeptide(L)'
;KHPNIECRKELHTFLKRMYDVVLSAKYGRNQYESMRANRESLPKDPFVFSCFHDYFEDYGTTQFLMKELKTACPEADTRFISFYDMKIDDEGIPLEDGSHAALLYRLHPMELLIDEQTPDNEPLGEMFLDLYEENRFALFNPPE
;
A
#
# COMPACT_ATOMS: atom_id res chain seq x y z
N LYS A 1 8.67 -5.25 32.00
CA LYS A 1 7.85 -5.63 30.82
C LYS A 1 7.70 -4.38 29.96
N HIS A 2 7.93 -4.46 28.65
CA HIS A 2 7.69 -3.31 27.77
C HIS A 2 6.17 -3.06 27.71
N PRO A 3 5.69 -1.84 27.98
CA PRO A 3 4.26 -1.57 28.23
C PRO A 3 3.38 -1.94 27.03
N ASN A 4 3.92 -1.85 25.82
CA ASN A 4 3.16 -2.01 24.58
C ASN A 4 3.24 -3.41 23.96
N ILE A 5 3.73 -4.44 24.67
CA ILE A 5 3.92 -5.79 24.06
C ILE A 5 2.59 -6.36 23.56
N GLU A 6 1.54 -6.31 24.37
CA GLU A 6 0.24 -6.89 23.97
C GLU A 6 -0.40 -6.05 22.84
N CYS A 7 -0.36 -4.72 22.94
CA CYS A 7 -0.82 -3.83 21.86
C CYS A 7 -0.08 -4.09 20.53
N ARG A 8 1.21 -4.43 20.56
CA ARG A 8 1.98 -4.74 19.35
C ARG A 8 1.54 -6.06 18.71
N LYS A 9 1.17 -7.07 19.51
CA LYS A 9 0.59 -8.33 19.00
C LYS A 9 -0.78 -8.11 18.37
N GLU A 10 -1.61 -7.26 18.98
CA GLU A 10 -2.91 -6.87 18.43
C GLU A 10 -2.73 -6.13 17.09
N LEU A 11 -1.77 -5.19 17.02
CA LEU A 11 -1.41 -4.50 15.79
C LEU A 11 -0.97 -5.48 14.70
N HIS A 12 -0.10 -6.45 15.00
CA HIS A 12 0.31 -7.46 14.01
C HIS A 12 -0.85 -8.29 13.50
N THR A 13 -1.77 -8.68 14.39
CA THR A 13 -2.98 -9.42 14.01
C THR A 13 -3.87 -8.59 13.09
N PHE A 14 -4.04 -7.31 13.40
CA PHE A 14 -4.80 -6.37 12.58
C PHE A 14 -4.15 -6.16 11.20
N LEU A 15 -2.87 -5.84 11.15
CA LEU A 15 -2.13 -5.59 9.91
C LEU A 15 -2.15 -6.81 8.99
N LYS A 16 -1.95 -8.02 9.56
CA LYS A 16 -2.04 -9.27 8.79
C LYS A 16 -3.43 -9.50 8.21
N ARG A 17 -4.48 -9.27 9.01
CA ARG A 17 -5.86 -9.38 8.53
C ARG A 17 -6.13 -8.40 7.40
N MET A 18 -5.67 -7.15 7.54
CA MET A 18 -5.86 -6.14 6.50
C MET A 18 -5.09 -6.49 5.22
N TYR A 19 -3.84 -6.96 5.33
CA TYR A 19 -3.05 -7.42 4.18
C TYR A 19 -3.76 -8.56 3.44
N ASP A 20 -4.27 -9.55 4.19
CA ASP A 20 -5.07 -10.64 3.62
C ASP A 20 -6.35 -10.15 2.93
N VAL A 21 -7.04 -9.16 3.49
CA VAL A 21 -8.25 -8.58 2.89
C VAL A 21 -7.92 -7.86 1.58
N VAL A 22 -6.86 -7.05 1.55
CA VAL A 22 -6.48 -6.30 0.35
C VAL A 22 -6.03 -7.25 -0.78
N LEU A 23 -5.25 -8.28 -0.47
CA LEU A 23 -4.88 -9.30 -1.46
C LEU A 23 -6.09 -10.14 -1.92
N SER A 24 -7.02 -10.44 -1.01
CA SER A 24 -8.28 -11.11 -1.38
C SER A 24 -9.14 -10.27 -2.32
N ALA A 25 -9.11 -8.95 -2.18
CA ALA A 25 -9.81 -8.04 -3.08
C ALA A 25 -9.18 -8.06 -4.48
N LYS A 26 -7.83 -8.03 -4.57
CA LYS A 26 -7.09 -8.08 -5.83
C LYS A 26 -7.30 -9.39 -6.60
N TYR A 27 -7.13 -10.54 -5.94
CA TYR A 27 -7.18 -11.85 -6.60
C TYR A 27 -8.57 -12.50 -6.57
N GLY A 28 -9.49 -11.99 -5.78
CA GLY A 28 -10.70 -12.71 -5.42
C GLY A 28 -10.44 -13.74 -4.30
N ARG A 29 -11.38 -13.81 -3.36
CA ARG A 29 -11.25 -14.57 -2.11
C ARG A 29 -10.84 -16.04 -2.32
N ASN A 30 -11.54 -16.76 -3.19
CA ASN A 30 -11.30 -18.20 -3.38
C ASN A 30 -9.92 -18.47 -3.99
N GLN A 31 -9.49 -17.64 -4.94
CA GLN A 31 -8.17 -17.78 -5.57
C GLN A 31 -7.07 -17.48 -4.55
N TYR A 32 -7.21 -16.40 -3.78
CA TYR A 32 -6.24 -16.05 -2.75
C TYR A 32 -6.14 -17.12 -1.65
N GLU A 33 -7.28 -17.65 -1.16
CA GLU A 33 -7.28 -18.76 -0.19
C GLU A 33 -6.55 -20.00 -0.75
N SER A 34 -6.74 -20.33 -2.03
CA SER A 34 -6.00 -21.40 -2.70
C SER A 34 -4.50 -21.12 -2.81
N MET A 35 -4.09 -19.89 -3.13
CA MET A 35 -2.68 -19.50 -3.22
C MET A 35 -1.99 -19.60 -1.84
N ARG A 36 -2.67 -19.16 -0.77
CA ARG A 36 -2.13 -19.27 0.60
C ARG A 36 -1.93 -20.71 1.05
N ALA A 37 -2.82 -21.61 0.66
CA ALA A 37 -2.70 -23.03 0.98
C ALA A 37 -1.47 -23.65 0.28
N ASN A 38 -1.15 -23.20 -0.93
CA ASN A 38 0.04 -23.59 -1.69
C ASN A 38 1.15 -22.53 -1.58
N ARG A 39 1.91 -22.57 -0.48
CA ARG A 39 2.97 -21.60 -0.11
C ARG A 39 3.99 -21.21 -1.20
N GLU A 40 4.10 -21.97 -2.29
CA GLU A 40 4.97 -21.66 -3.44
C GLU A 40 4.34 -20.70 -4.47
N SER A 41 3.10 -20.25 -4.27
CA SER A 41 2.30 -19.54 -5.31
C SER A 41 1.88 -18.11 -4.98
N LEU A 42 2.24 -17.56 -3.82
CA LEU A 42 1.88 -16.18 -3.48
C LEU A 42 2.78 -15.21 -4.26
N PRO A 43 2.21 -14.35 -5.13
CA PRO A 43 2.99 -13.34 -5.83
C PRO A 43 3.64 -12.39 -4.83
N LYS A 44 4.87 -11.98 -5.10
CA LYS A 44 5.54 -10.92 -4.34
C LYS A 44 5.02 -9.56 -4.80
N ASP A 45 3.73 -9.35 -4.55
CA ASP A 45 3.05 -8.12 -4.89
C ASP A 45 3.67 -6.95 -4.14
N PRO A 46 4.22 -5.95 -4.87
CA PRO A 46 4.78 -4.77 -4.22
C PRO A 46 3.67 -4.01 -3.49
N PHE A 47 3.89 -3.82 -2.18
CA PHE A 47 3.02 -3.04 -1.31
C PHE A 47 3.73 -1.75 -0.93
N VAL A 48 3.32 -0.67 -1.59
CA VAL A 48 3.90 0.65 -1.41
C VAL A 48 3.28 1.35 -0.20
N PHE A 49 4.12 2.01 0.59
CA PHE A 49 3.76 2.90 1.68
C PHE A 49 4.20 4.31 1.32
N SER A 50 3.30 5.28 1.40
CA SER A 50 3.56 6.64 0.91
C SER A 50 2.98 7.74 1.79
N CYS A 51 3.74 8.82 1.89
CA CYS A 51 3.36 10.11 2.49
C CYS A 51 4.27 11.21 1.91
N PHE A 52 4.00 12.48 2.23
CA PHE A 52 4.99 13.55 2.07
C PHE A 52 6.02 13.42 3.20
N HIS A 53 7.30 13.19 2.86
CA HIS A 53 8.29 12.75 3.84
C HIS A 53 8.91 13.88 4.69
N ASP A 54 8.66 15.13 4.33
CA ASP A 54 9.03 16.34 5.08
C ASP A 54 8.10 16.58 6.28
N TYR A 55 6.89 16.02 6.27
CA TYR A 55 6.02 15.91 7.43
C TYR A 55 6.49 14.74 8.31
N PHE A 56 7.37 15.04 9.27
CA PHE A 56 8.05 14.01 10.08
C PHE A 56 7.12 13.05 10.84
N GLU A 57 5.94 13.52 11.28
CA GLU A 57 4.95 12.69 11.97
C GLU A 57 4.36 11.63 11.03
N ASP A 58 4.01 12.05 9.82
CA ASP A 58 3.44 11.19 8.78
C ASP A 58 4.48 10.19 8.29
N TYR A 59 5.71 10.66 8.06
CA TYR A 59 6.84 9.80 7.71
C TYR A 59 7.14 8.77 8.80
N GLY A 60 7.17 9.19 10.07
CA GLY A 60 7.39 8.32 11.21
C GLY A 60 6.30 7.25 11.33
N THR A 61 5.05 7.63 11.17
CA THR A 61 3.89 6.71 11.23
C THR A 61 3.91 5.72 10.07
N THR A 62 4.15 6.20 8.85
CA THR A 62 4.22 5.38 7.64
C THR A 62 5.34 4.35 7.73
N GLN A 63 6.54 4.77 8.14
CA GLN A 63 7.68 3.88 8.36
C GLN A 63 7.44 2.88 9.49
N PHE A 64 6.77 3.29 10.56
CA PHE A 64 6.40 2.40 11.65
C PHE A 64 5.46 1.30 11.16
N LEU A 65 4.35 1.66 10.53
CA LEU A 65 3.37 0.68 10.03
C LEU A 65 3.96 -0.26 8.98
N MET A 66 4.79 0.25 8.07
CA MET A 66 5.51 -0.58 7.09
C MET A 66 6.37 -1.65 7.78
N LYS A 67 7.14 -1.28 8.82
CA LYS A 67 8.00 -2.20 9.58
C LYS A 67 7.19 -3.21 10.39
N GLU A 68 6.10 -2.78 11.02
CA GLU A 68 5.22 -3.67 11.77
C GLU A 68 4.52 -4.67 10.84
N LEU A 69 4.08 -4.24 9.66
CA LEU A 69 3.50 -5.12 8.66
C LEU A 69 4.52 -6.16 8.19
N LYS A 70 5.74 -5.72 7.83
CA LYS A 70 6.81 -6.63 7.41
C LYS A 70 7.19 -7.64 8.50
N THR A 71 7.06 -7.25 9.76
CA THR A 71 7.25 -8.17 10.91
C THR A 71 6.11 -9.18 11.00
N ALA A 72 4.85 -8.75 10.82
CA ALA A 72 3.67 -9.60 10.89
C ALA A 72 3.50 -10.53 9.66
N CYS A 73 3.97 -10.07 8.50
CA CYS A 73 3.91 -10.72 7.19
C CYS A 73 5.30 -10.65 6.52
N PRO A 74 6.27 -11.49 6.92
CA PRO A 74 7.63 -11.48 6.35
C PRO A 74 7.67 -11.67 4.83
N GLU A 75 6.65 -12.28 4.25
CA GLU A 75 6.46 -12.48 2.82
C GLU A 75 6.11 -11.20 2.05
N ALA A 76 5.54 -10.19 2.71
CA ALA A 76 5.06 -8.98 2.06
C ALA A 76 6.22 -8.17 1.46
N ASP A 77 6.14 -7.81 0.18
CA ASP A 77 7.13 -6.95 -0.47
C ASP A 77 6.82 -5.47 -0.19
N THR A 78 7.13 -5.02 1.02
CA THR A 78 6.87 -3.65 1.46
C THR A 78 7.93 -2.68 0.92
N ARG A 79 7.50 -1.58 0.30
CA ARG A 79 8.38 -0.54 -0.24
C ARG A 79 7.91 0.84 0.21
N PHE A 80 8.82 1.80 0.35
CA PHE A 80 8.47 3.19 0.64
C PHE A 80 8.71 4.06 -0.59
N ILE A 81 7.73 4.89 -0.95
CA ILE A 81 7.85 5.91 -1.99
C ILE A 81 7.25 7.20 -1.43
N SER A 82 8.02 8.28 -1.42
CA SER A 82 7.53 9.60 -1.07
C SER A 82 6.57 10.11 -2.16
N PHE A 83 5.54 10.86 -1.78
CA PHE A 83 4.66 11.47 -2.77
C PHE A 83 5.36 12.46 -3.70
N TYR A 84 6.46 13.08 -3.27
CA TYR A 84 7.28 13.93 -4.17
C TYR A 84 7.95 13.14 -5.31
N ASP A 85 8.17 11.84 -5.12
CA ASP A 85 8.87 10.98 -6.08
C ASP A 85 7.92 10.01 -6.79
N MET A 86 6.66 9.97 -6.36
CA MET A 86 5.65 9.07 -6.91
C MET A 86 5.32 9.47 -8.34
N LYS A 87 5.27 8.46 -9.20
CA LYS A 87 4.83 8.59 -10.59
C LYS A 87 3.60 7.73 -10.78
N ILE A 88 2.81 8.07 -11.79
CA ILE A 88 1.64 7.33 -12.22
C ILE A 88 1.75 7.17 -13.74
N ASP A 89 1.42 5.97 -14.23
CA ASP A 89 1.22 5.67 -15.65
C ASP A 89 -0.09 4.90 -15.85
N ASP A 90 -0.40 4.56 -17.11
CA ASP A 90 -1.64 3.86 -17.49
C ASP A 90 -1.84 2.48 -16.82
N GLU A 91 -0.79 1.91 -16.21
CA GLU A 91 -0.83 0.60 -15.56
C GLU A 91 -0.76 0.70 -14.02
N GLY A 92 -0.56 1.90 -13.46
CA GLY A 92 -0.56 2.13 -12.01
C GLY A 92 0.60 2.99 -11.55
N ILE A 93 1.25 2.56 -10.46
CA ILE A 93 2.41 3.24 -9.87
C ILE A 93 3.66 2.44 -10.25
N PRO A 94 4.45 2.89 -11.24
CA PRO A 94 5.66 2.19 -11.65
C PRO A 94 6.75 2.24 -10.58
N LEU A 95 7.53 1.17 -10.51
CA LEU A 95 8.63 0.97 -9.56
C LEU A 95 9.97 0.87 -10.31
N GLU A 96 11.07 1.12 -9.61
CA GLU A 96 12.42 1.13 -10.22
C GLU A 96 12.84 -0.21 -10.85
N ASP A 97 12.27 -1.32 -10.39
CA ASP A 97 12.52 -2.66 -10.93
C ASP A 97 11.63 -3.00 -12.15
N GLY A 98 10.85 -2.04 -12.64
CA GLY A 98 9.96 -2.20 -13.78
C GLY A 98 8.64 -2.91 -13.46
N SER A 99 8.38 -3.21 -12.18
CA SER A 99 7.06 -3.67 -11.73
C SER A 99 6.16 -2.49 -11.36
N HIS A 100 4.89 -2.76 -11.11
CA HIS A 100 3.93 -1.78 -10.61
C HIS A 100 3.50 -2.12 -9.18
N ALA A 101 3.16 -1.08 -8.41
CA ALA A 101 2.55 -1.28 -7.11
C ALA A 101 1.25 -2.07 -7.26
N ALA A 102 1.13 -3.16 -6.50
CA ALA A 102 -0.09 -3.95 -6.43
C ALA A 102 -0.99 -3.48 -5.29
N LEU A 103 -0.41 -2.91 -4.23
CA LEU A 103 -1.08 -2.40 -3.06
C LEU A 103 -0.48 -1.06 -2.67
N LEU A 104 -1.29 -0.17 -2.09
CA LEU A 104 -0.84 1.12 -1.60
C LEU A 104 -1.46 1.47 -0.24
N TYR A 105 -0.59 1.85 0.69
CA TYR A 105 -0.94 2.55 1.93
C TYR A 105 -0.54 4.01 1.77
N ARG A 106 -1.48 4.91 2.07
CA ARG A 106 -1.21 6.35 2.12
C ARG A 106 -1.62 6.96 3.44
N LEU A 107 -0.85 7.94 3.88
CA LEU A 107 -1.22 8.84 4.97
C LEU A 107 -1.24 10.27 4.43
N HIS A 108 -2.29 10.61 3.68
CA HIS A 108 -2.81 11.95 3.34
C HIS A 108 -4.16 11.75 2.61
N PRO A 109 -5.17 12.62 2.80
CA PRO A 109 -6.49 12.50 2.15
C PRO A 109 -6.40 12.66 0.63
N MET A 110 -7.27 11.97 -0.10
CA MET A 110 -7.36 12.04 -1.57
C MET A 110 -7.69 13.45 -2.08
N GLU A 111 -8.38 14.24 -1.26
CA GLU A 111 -8.73 15.64 -1.54
C GLU A 111 -7.50 16.53 -1.77
N LEU A 112 -6.35 16.21 -1.14
CA LEU A 112 -5.11 16.94 -1.42
C LEU A 112 -4.41 16.44 -2.70
N LEU A 113 -4.70 15.22 -3.14
CA LEU A 113 -4.10 14.66 -4.35
C LEU A 113 -4.89 15.06 -5.61
N ILE A 114 -6.21 15.28 -5.52
CA ILE A 114 -7.06 15.58 -6.67
C ILE A 114 -6.70 16.91 -7.36
N ASP A 115 -6.23 17.88 -6.59
CA ASP A 115 -5.81 19.19 -7.10
C ASP A 115 -4.35 19.20 -7.61
N GLU A 116 -3.61 18.10 -7.44
CA GLU A 116 -2.21 17.99 -7.84
C GLU A 116 -2.08 17.71 -9.34
N GLN A 117 -1.11 18.39 -9.96
CA GLN A 117 -0.78 18.23 -11.36
C GLN A 117 0.67 17.81 -11.53
N THR A 118 0.93 16.94 -12.51
CA THR A 118 2.30 16.66 -12.93
C THR A 118 2.94 17.93 -13.53
N PRO A 119 4.28 18.00 -13.66
CA PRO A 119 4.93 19.11 -14.38
C PRO A 119 4.40 19.34 -15.81
N ASP A 120 3.79 18.32 -16.41
CA ASP A 120 3.18 18.34 -17.74
C ASP A 120 1.67 18.69 -17.70
N ASN A 121 1.15 19.11 -16.53
CA ASN A 121 -0.26 19.45 -16.24
C ASN A 121 -1.26 18.28 -16.29
N GLU A 122 -0.81 17.04 -16.08
CA GLU A 122 -1.73 15.90 -15.98
C GLU A 122 -2.36 15.85 -14.57
N PRO A 123 -3.65 15.55 -14.44
CA PRO A 123 -4.36 15.56 -13.16
C PRO A 123 -4.01 14.30 -12.34
N LEU A 124 -2.95 14.38 -11.53
CA LEU A 124 -2.35 13.24 -10.85
C LEU A 124 -3.36 12.50 -9.96
N GLY A 125 -4.16 13.24 -9.19
CA GLY A 125 -5.15 12.63 -8.31
C GLY A 125 -6.35 12.03 -9.05
N GLU A 126 -6.76 12.59 -10.19
CA GLU A 126 -7.82 11.98 -11.02
C GLU A 126 -7.33 10.68 -11.64
N MET A 127 -6.13 10.67 -12.25
CA MET A 127 -5.53 9.46 -12.80
C MET A 127 -5.38 8.37 -11.73
N PHE A 128 -4.99 8.75 -10.52
CA PHE A 128 -4.90 7.82 -9.40
C PHE A 128 -6.27 7.19 -9.06
N LEU A 129 -7.34 8.00 -9.04
CA LEU A 129 -8.70 7.52 -8.74
C LEU A 129 -9.19 6.56 -9.83
N ASP A 130 -9.01 6.92 -11.09
CA ASP A 130 -9.39 6.08 -12.23
C ASP A 130 -8.70 4.71 -12.15
N LEU A 131 -7.38 4.70 -11.90
CA LEU A 131 -6.61 3.46 -11.76
C LEU A 131 -7.03 2.62 -10.54
N TYR A 132 -7.45 3.27 -9.45
CA TYR A 132 -8.02 2.57 -8.30
C TYR A 132 -9.39 1.96 -8.63
N GLU A 133 -10.28 2.69 -9.31
CA GLU A 133 -11.58 2.19 -9.77
C GLU A 133 -11.44 1.03 -10.78
N GLU A 134 -10.42 1.08 -11.63
CA GLU A 134 -10.03 0.01 -12.56
C GLU A 134 -9.35 -1.19 -11.88
N ASN A 135 -9.15 -1.16 -10.56
CA ASN A 135 -8.47 -2.20 -9.78
C ASN A 135 -7.00 -2.45 -10.20
N ARG A 136 -6.30 -1.43 -10.71
CA ARG A 136 -4.86 -1.54 -11.05
C ARG A 136 -4.01 -1.77 -9.80
N PHE A 137 -4.39 -1.13 -8.70
CA PHE A 137 -3.86 -1.40 -7.36
C PHE A 137 -4.98 -1.37 -6.32
N ALA A 138 -4.73 -1.97 -5.16
CA ALA A 138 -5.69 -1.98 -4.06
C ALA A 138 -5.23 -1.10 -2.88
N LEU A 139 -6.15 -0.37 -2.26
CA LEU A 139 -5.86 0.56 -1.18
C LEU A 139 -5.97 -0.09 0.20
N PHE A 140 -4.93 0.11 1.01
CA PHE A 140 -4.94 -0.15 2.44
C PHE A 140 -5.28 1.17 3.13
N ASN A 141 -6.54 1.29 3.61
CA ASN A 141 -7.24 2.53 3.94
C ASN A 141 -7.91 3.19 2.70
N PRO A 142 -8.91 2.52 2.09
CA PRO A 142 -9.66 3.10 0.97
C PRO A 142 -10.38 4.39 1.39
N PRO A 143 -10.63 5.34 0.47
CA PRO A 143 -11.50 6.48 0.75
C PRO A 143 -12.90 5.99 1.18
N GLU A 144 -13.52 6.69 2.14
CA GLU A 144 -14.91 6.44 2.58
C GLU A 144 -15.93 6.84 1.51
#